data_AF-A0A3B9C137-F1
#
_entry.id   AF-A0A3B9C137-F1
#
_cell.length_a   1.000
_cell.length_b   1.000
_cell.length_c   1.000
_cell.angle_alpha   90.00
_cell.angle_beta   90.00
_cell.angle_gamma   90.00
#
_symmetry.space_group_name_H-M   'P 1'
#
loop_
_entity.id
_entity.type
_entity.pdbx_description
1 polymer ?
#
loop_
_entity_poly.entity_id
_entity_poly.type
_entity_poly.pdbx_seq_one_letter_code
_entity_poly.pdbx_strand_id
1 'polypeptide(L)' 'MKSKTILIAESGSTKTDWYLMHQNKSKKYQTQGINPFFLQSHEIAVILEKELKIKKDIVIDEIHFYGAGIS' A
#
# COMPACT_ATOMS: atom_id res chain seq x y z
N MET A 1 24.86 -0.32 -7.88
CA MET A 1 23.65 -1.11 -7.53
C MET A 1 22.42 -0.27 -7.86
N LYS A 2 21.42 -0.81 -8.56
CA LYS A 2 20.15 -0.07 -8.78
C LYS A 2 19.43 0.07 -7.44
N SER A 3 18.94 1.27 -7.16
CA SER A 3 18.08 1.54 -6.00
C SER A 3 16.69 0.96 -6.27
N LYS A 4 16.14 0.21 -5.31
CA LYS A 4 14.78 -0.35 -5.41
C LYS A 4 13.74 0.67 -4.94
N THR A 5 12.58 0.67 -5.61
CA THR A 5 11.36 1.33 -5.18
C THR A 5 10.46 0.31 -4.49
N ILE A 6 10.17 0.53 -3.22
CA ILE A 6 9.41 -0.41 -2.39
C ILE A 6 8.14 0.28 -1.91
N LEU A 7 7.01 -0.42 -1.97
CA LEU A 7 5.75 0.03 -1.40
C LEU A 7 5.36 -0.85 -0.22
N ILE A 8 5.21 -0.25 0.95
CA ILE A 8 4.84 -0.96 2.18
C ILE A 8 3.43 -0.53 2.57
N ALA A 9 2.54 -1.48 2.80
CA ALA A 9 1.20 -1.26 3.35
C ALA A 9 1.13 -1.76 4.79
N GLU A 10 0.82 -0.88 5.72
CA GLU A 10 0.49 -1.19 7.11
C GLU A 10 -1.02 -1.03 7.27
N SER A 11 -1.74 -2.15 7.24
CA SER A 11 -3.20 -2.16 7.17
C SER A 11 -3.84 -2.48 8.52
N GLY A 12 -4.56 -1.51 9.08
CA GLY A 12 -5.46 -1.69 10.21
C GLY A 12 -6.92 -1.87 9.77
N SER A 13 -7.82 -2.08 10.74
CA SER A 13 -9.26 -2.27 10.48
C SER A 13 -9.94 -1.02 9.90
N THR A 14 -9.46 0.18 10.22
CA THR A 14 -10.08 1.45 9.79
C THR A 14 -9.26 2.21 8.75
N LYS A 15 -7.95 1.96 8.67
CA LYS A 15 -7.04 2.67 7.77
C LYS A 15 -5.90 1.78 7.30
N THR A 16 -5.38 2.05 6.12
CA THR A 16 -4.13 1.48 5.62
C THR A 16 -3.15 2.60 5.32
N ASP A 17 -2.01 2.58 6.02
CA ASP A 17 -0.90 3.50 5.77
C ASP A 17 0.03 2.89 4.72
N TRP A 18 0.37 3.68 3.70
CA TRP A 18 1.21 3.25 2.58
C TRP A 18 2.50 4.07 2.56
N TYR A 19 3.65 3.41 2.56
CA TYR A 19 4.96 4.04 2.49
C TYR A 19 5.66 3.68 1.19
N LEU A 20 5.82 4.67 0.30
CA LEU A 20 6.61 4.55 -0.91
C LEU A 20 8.07 4.94 -0.59
N MET A 21 8.96 3.97 -0.65
CA MET A 21 10.37 4.10 -0.32
C MET A 21 11.21 4.06 -1.61
N HIS A 22 12.10 5.03 -1.79
CA HIS A 22 13.10 5.00 -2.84
C HIS A 22 14.38 5.69 -2.37
N GLN A 23 15.49 4.96 -2.31
CA GLN A 23 16.75 5.44 -1.72
C GLN A 23 16.54 5.95 -0.28
N ASN A 24 16.95 7.20 0.00
CA ASN A 24 16.79 7.86 1.31
C ASN A 24 15.51 8.71 1.40
N LYS A 25 14.55 8.51 0.48
CA LYS A 25 13.28 9.24 0.46
C LYS A 25 12.12 8.30 0.73
N SER A 26 11.19 8.77 1.55
CA SER A 26 9.91 8.12 1.79
C SER A 26 8.77 9.09 1.51
N LYS A 27 7.65 8.56 1.02
CA LYS A 27 6.40 9.31 0.89
C LYS A 27 5.25 8.48 1.45
N LYS A 28 4.46 9.09 2.32
CA LYS A 28 3.29 8.47 2.94
C LYS A 28 2.02 8.76 2.12
N TYR A 29 1.18 7.74 2.01
CA TYR A 29 -0.18 7.79 1.49
C TYR A 29 -1.10 7.05 2.46
N GLN A 30 -2.41 7.24 2.34
CA GLN A 30 -3.38 6.60 3.20
C GLN A 30 -4.63 6.25 2.39
N THR A 31 -5.21 5.09 2.71
CA THR A 31 -6.54 4.66 2.26
C THR A 31 -7.37 4.25 3.48
N GLN A 32 -8.66 3.96 3.26
CA GLN A 32 -9.46 3.19 4.20
C GLN A 32 -8.83 1.82 4.47
N GLY A 33 -9.26 1.18 5.57
CA GLY A 33 -8.75 -0.12 6.01
C GLY A 33 -8.97 -1.21 4.97
N ILE A 34 -7.89 -1.90 4.60
CA ILE A 34 -7.92 -3.03 3.67
C ILE A 34 -7.68 -4.32 4.46
N ASN A 35 -8.70 -5.17 4.54
CA ASN A 35 -8.56 -6.49 5.14
C ASN A 35 -8.98 -7.57 4.14
N PRO A 36 -8.05 -8.38 3.61
CA PRO A 36 -8.36 -9.45 2.66
C PRO A 36 -9.29 -10.55 3.18
N PHE A 37 -9.51 -10.65 4.50
CA PHE A 37 -10.50 -11.57 5.09
C PHE A 37 -11.93 -11.06 4.92
N PHE A 38 -12.13 -9.74 4.84
CA PHE A 38 -13.47 -9.13 4.79
C PHE A 38 -13.80 -8.53 3.42
N LEU A 39 -12.79 -8.18 2.63
CA LEU A 39 -12.95 -7.55 1.32
C LEU A 39 -12.54 -8.50 0.20
N GLN A 40 -13.33 -8.51 -0.86
CA GLN A 40 -12.99 -9.20 -2.10
C GLN A 40 -11.97 -8.41 -2.90
N SER A 41 -11.22 -9.08 -3.79
CA SER A 41 -10.16 -8.44 -4.59
C SER A 41 -10.66 -7.26 -5.42
N HIS A 42 -11.90 -7.30 -5.93
CA HIS A 42 -12.47 -6.20 -6.70
C HIS A 42 -12.77 -4.95 -5.84
N GLU A 43 -13.19 -5.15 -4.58
CA GLU A 43 -13.42 -4.06 -3.63
C GLU A 43 -12.10 -3.41 -3.27
N ILE A 44 -11.06 -4.22 -3.02
CA ILE A 44 -9.70 -3.74 -2.76
C ILE A 44 -9.20 -2.93 -3.97
N ALA A 45 -9.37 -3.41 -5.19
CA ALA A 45 -8.96 -2.69 -6.39
C ALA A 45 -9.64 -1.31 -6.50
N VAL A 46 -10.96 -1.24 -6.24
CA VAL A 46 -11.71 0.01 -6.23
C VAL A 46 -11.18 1.00 -5.18
N ILE A 47 -10.83 0.52 -3.98
CA ILE A 47 -10.21 1.35 -2.93
C ILE A 47 -8.87 1.91 -3.43
N LEU A 48 -8.00 1.06 -3.96
CA LEU A 48 -6.68 1.46 -4.44
C LEU A 48 -6.78 2.49 -5.57
N GLU A 49 -7.66 2.27 -6.56
CA GLU A 49 -7.86 3.22 -7.66
C GLU A 49 -8.40 4.59 -7.18
N LYS A 50 -9.33 4.56 -6.23
CA LYS A 50 -9.98 5.77 -5.72
C LYS A 50 -9.13 6.55 -4.74
N GLU A 51 -8.31 5.89 -3.94
CA GLU A 51 -7.67 6.52 -2.77
C GLU A 51 -6.14 6.48 -2.82
N LEU A 52 -5.54 5.42 -3.38
CA LEU A 52 -4.07 5.30 -3.44
C LEU A 52 -3.51 6.12 -4.62
N LYS A 53 -3.40 7.44 -4.42
CA LYS A 53 -2.95 8.42 -5.44
C LYS A 53 -1.42 8.47 -5.63
N ILE A 54 -0.82 7.31 -5.87
CA ILE A 54 0.58 7.22 -6.31
C ILE A 54 0.65 7.66 -7.78
N LYS A 55 1.75 8.33 -8.17
CA LYS A 55 1.91 8.76 -9.56
C LYS A 55 2.10 7.52 -10.46
N LYS A 56 1.44 7.50 -11.62
CA LYS A 56 1.41 6.35 -12.54
C LYS A 56 2.74 6.05 -13.23
N ASP A 57 3.68 6.98 -13.23
CA ASP A 57 5.02 6.88 -13.82
C ASP A 57 6.03 6.20 -12.89
N ILE A 58 5.63 5.84 -11.66
CA ILE A 58 6.50 5.17 -10.69
C ILE A 58 6.44 3.66 -10.91
N VAL A 59 7.59 3.07 -11.23
CA VAL A 59 7.78 1.61 -11.24
C VAL A 59 8.06 1.14 -9.82
N ILE A 60 7.22 0.23 -9.31
CA ILE A 60 7.37 -0.37 -8.00
C ILE A 60 8.00 -1.74 -8.18
N ASP A 61 9.16 -1.97 -7.55
CA ASP A 61 9.90 -3.22 -7.65
C ASP A 61 9.35 -4.28 -6.67
N GLU A 62 8.86 -3.84 -5.52
CA GLU A 62 8.37 -4.71 -4.45
C GLU A 62 7.18 -4.09 -3.71
N ILE A 63 6.24 -4.95 -3.30
CA ILE A 63 5.10 -4.58 -2.46
C ILE A 63 5.10 -5.50 -1.24
N HIS A 64 5.08 -4.92 -0.04
CA HIS A 64 4.97 -5.64 1.23
C HIS A 64 3.68 -5.22 1.93
N PHE A 65 2.87 -6.18 2.36
CA PHE A 65 1.59 -5.91 3.02
C PHE A 65 1.56 -6.55 4.41
N TYR A 66 1.33 -5.72 5.43
CA TYR A 66 1.22 -6.10 6.83
C TYR A 66 -0.17 -5.76 7.33
N GLY A 67 -1.06 -6.76 7.41
CA GLY A 67 -2.41 -6.60 7.91
C GLY A 67 -2.53 -6.87 9.41
N ALA A 68 -3.39 -6.11 10.09
CA ALA A 68 -3.87 -6.43 11.43
C ALA A 68 -4.72 -7.70 11.37
N GLY A 69 -4.25 -8.78 12.01
CA GLY A 69 -4.88 -10.09 11.96
C GLY A 69 -3.96 -11.27 12.30
N ILE A 70 -2.65 -11.05 12.46
CA ILE A 70 -1.76 -12.03 13.09
C ILE A 70 -1.75 -11.76 14.59
N SER A 71 -2.41 -12.65 15.34
CA SER A 71 -2.24 -12.84 16.79
C SER A 71 -1.41 -14.10 17.00
#